data_AF-G8LSF1-F1
#
_entry.id   AF-G8LSF1-F1
#
_cell.length_a   1.000
_cell.length_b   1.000
_cell.length_c   1.000
_cell.angle_alpha   90.00
_cell.angle_beta   90.00
_cell.angle_gamma   90.00
#
_symmetry.space_group_name_H-M   'P 1'
#
loop_
_entity.id
_entity.type
_entity.pdbx_description
1 polymer ?
#
loop_
_entity_poly.entity_id
_entity_poly.type
_entity_poly.pdbx_seq_one_letter_code
_entity_poly.pdbx_strand_id
1 'polypeptide(L)'
;MRVRIKYSGKYVSEYSPMINYFNRLNDKDFKEAITLFSKDCGFGIDYYSCSFASNWHPLEDGYFESGVQFVDSSGGNERKVIVDYATFYKFLKMACDDYLEDHPEEQNKVEEALKTIRDRYNI
;
A
#
# COMPACT_ATOMS: atom_id res chain seq x y z
N MET A 1 -5.80 9.84 13.33
CA MET A 1 -4.63 10.48 12.72
C MET A 1 -4.61 10.16 11.22
N ARG A 2 -3.58 10.58 10.47
CA ARG A 2 -3.29 10.08 9.12
C ARG A 2 -1.90 9.49 9.14
N VAL A 3 -1.70 8.40 8.40
CA VAL A 3 -0.38 7.80 8.22
C VAL A 3 0.54 8.80 7.52
N ARG A 4 1.81 8.87 7.93
CA ARG A 4 2.82 9.78 7.36
C ARG A 4 4.12 9.04 7.07
N ILE A 5 4.26 8.58 5.83
CA ILE A 5 5.56 8.12 5.35
C ILE A 5 6.46 9.35 5.12
N LYS A 6 7.40 9.58 6.04
CA LYS A 6 8.46 10.58 5.92
C LYS A 6 9.61 10.02 5.09
N TYR A 7 9.60 10.24 3.78
CA TYR A 7 10.67 9.83 2.87
C TYR A 7 11.39 11.06 2.28
N SER A 8 12.72 11.07 2.24
CA SER A 8 13.51 12.18 1.68
C SER A 8 14.52 11.69 0.63
N GLY A 9 14.64 12.41 -0.50
CA GLY A 9 15.65 12.16 -1.54
C GLY A 9 15.12 11.99 -2.97
N LYS A 10 16.02 11.61 -3.88
CA LYS A 10 15.82 11.54 -5.35
C LYS A 10 14.71 10.57 -5.82
N TYR A 11 14.21 9.70 -4.93
CA TYR A 11 13.18 8.69 -5.18
C TYR A 11 11.74 9.19 -4.97
N VAL A 12 11.56 10.43 -4.52
CA VAL A 12 10.22 11.00 -4.27
C VAL A 12 9.36 11.03 -5.53
N SER A 13 9.93 11.15 -6.74
CA SER A 13 9.13 11.16 -7.96
C SER A 13 8.62 9.78 -8.38
N GLU A 14 9.46 8.74 -8.27
CA GLU A 14 9.15 7.38 -8.78
C GLU A 14 8.07 6.70 -7.94
N TYR A 15 8.21 6.72 -6.61
CA TYR A 15 7.25 6.09 -5.70
C TYR A 15 6.15 7.04 -5.22
N SER A 16 6.02 8.22 -5.83
CA SER A 16 5.02 9.22 -5.41
C SER A 16 3.59 8.67 -5.33
N PRO A 17 3.08 7.84 -6.27
CA PRO A 17 1.71 7.35 -6.16
C PRO A 17 1.51 6.45 -4.93
N MET A 18 2.47 5.57 -4.62
CA MET A 18 2.43 4.72 -3.42
C MET A 18 2.55 5.53 -2.13
N ILE A 19 3.47 6.50 -2.07
CA ILE A 19 3.66 7.36 -0.90
C ILE A 19 2.41 8.20 -0.65
N ASN A 20 1.84 8.80 -1.70
CA ASN A 20 0.63 9.61 -1.60
C ASN A 20 -0.57 8.76 -1.18
N TYR A 21 -0.69 7.54 -1.70
CA TYR A 21 -1.71 6.58 -1.30
C TYR A 21 -1.69 6.33 0.20
N PHE A 22 -0.54 5.91 0.77
CA PHE A 22 -0.44 5.66 2.21
C PHE A 22 -0.72 6.93 3.03
N ASN A 23 -0.18 8.08 2.59
CA ASN A 23 -0.39 9.36 3.28
C ASN A 23 -1.85 9.86 3.23
N ARG A 24 -2.67 9.32 2.32
CA ARG A 24 -4.10 9.65 2.22
C ARG A 24 -4.94 8.90 3.25
N LEU A 25 -4.51 7.71 3.69
CA LEU A 25 -5.26 6.85 4.59
C LEU A 25 -5.37 7.50 5.98
N ASN A 26 -6.59 7.59 6.48
CA ASN A 26 -6.81 7.81 7.91
C ASN A 26 -6.75 6.47 8.66
N ASP A 27 -6.73 6.50 9.99
CA ASP A 27 -6.63 5.30 10.83
C ASP A 27 -7.63 4.19 10.46
N LYS A 28 -8.90 4.54 10.21
CA LYS A 28 -9.94 3.57 9.82
C LYS A 28 -9.61 2.95 8.47
N ASP A 29 -9.27 3.78 7.49
CA ASP A 29 -8.95 3.33 6.13
C ASP A 29 -7.69 2.46 6.14
N PHE A 30 -6.70 2.80 6.96
CA PHE A 30 -5.46 2.04 7.09
C PHE A 30 -5.70 0.65 7.69
N LYS A 31 -6.51 0.55 8.75
CA LYS A 31 -6.90 -0.75 9.33
C LYS A 31 -7.63 -1.64 8.32
N GLU A 32 -8.49 -1.06 7.52
CA GLU A 32 -9.20 -1.78 6.46
C GLU A 32 -8.21 -2.23 5.36
N ALA A 33 -7.36 -1.32 4.90
CA ALA A 33 -6.34 -1.58 3.89
C ALA A 33 -5.40 -2.73 4.31
N ILE A 34 -4.80 -2.71 5.50
CA ILE A 34 -3.88 -3.77 5.94
C ILE A 34 -4.58 -5.13 6.06
N THR A 35 -5.85 -5.12 6.49
CA THR A 35 -6.69 -6.33 6.52
C THR A 35 -6.90 -6.90 5.12
N LEU A 36 -7.18 -6.05 4.13
CA LEU A 36 -7.33 -6.47 2.73
C LEU A 36 -5.99 -6.93 2.13
N PHE A 37 -4.88 -6.27 2.44
CA PHE A 37 -3.56 -6.65 1.94
C PHE A 37 -3.14 -8.05 2.40
N SER A 38 -3.47 -8.43 3.65
CA SER A 38 -3.24 -9.81 4.14
C SER A 38 -4.01 -10.88 3.35
N LYS A 39 -5.09 -10.48 2.68
CA LYS A 39 -5.93 -11.32 1.82
C LYS A 39 -5.57 -11.20 0.35
N ASP A 40 -4.49 -10.51 0.01
CA ASP A 40 -4.07 -10.25 -1.38
C ASP A 40 -5.14 -9.48 -2.16
N CYS A 41 -5.74 -8.47 -1.52
CA CYS A 41 -6.75 -7.61 -2.12
C CYS A 41 -6.31 -6.15 -2.05
N GLY A 42 -6.47 -5.44 -3.17
CA GLY A 42 -6.29 -3.99 -3.23
C GLY A 42 -7.31 -3.21 -2.42
N PHE A 43 -7.04 -1.91 -2.21
CA PHE A 43 -7.97 -0.99 -1.56
C PHE A 43 -7.89 0.39 -2.21
N GLY A 44 -9.04 1.03 -2.44
CA GLY A 44 -9.15 2.35 -3.06
C GLY A 44 -9.82 3.38 -2.16
N ILE A 45 -9.35 4.62 -2.24
CA ILE A 45 -9.92 5.78 -1.55
C ILE A 45 -9.83 7.05 -2.41
N ASP A 46 -10.97 7.66 -2.68
CA ASP A 46 -11.10 8.84 -3.55
C ASP A 46 -10.38 8.64 -4.91
N TYR A 47 -9.30 9.40 -5.12
CA TYR A 47 -8.48 9.41 -6.33
C TYR A 47 -7.25 8.51 -6.24
N TYR A 48 -7.15 7.69 -5.18
CA TYR A 48 -5.99 6.85 -4.92
C TYR A 48 -6.42 5.39 -4.84
N SER A 49 -5.66 4.49 -5.45
CA SER A 49 -5.93 3.07 -5.34
C SER A 49 -4.66 2.26 -5.33
N CYS A 50 -4.76 1.05 -4.81
CA CYS A 50 -3.79 0.00 -5.07
C CYS A 50 -4.48 -1.28 -5.49
N SER A 51 -3.79 -2.06 -6.32
CA SER A 51 -4.25 -3.38 -6.79
C SER A 51 -3.08 -4.35 -6.79
N PHE A 52 -3.33 -5.61 -6.47
CA PHE A 52 -2.35 -6.68 -6.57
C PHE A 52 -2.43 -7.33 -7.95
N ALA A 53 -1.31 -7.79 -8.51
CA ALA A 53 -1.28 -8.44 -9.82
C ALA A 53 -2.25 -9.63 -9.91
N SER A 54 -2.40 -10.39 -8.82
CA SER A 54 -3.34 -11.51 -8.69
C SER A 54 -4.82 -11.12 -8.82
N ASN A 55 -5.14 -9.83 -8.71
CA ASN A 55 -6.50 -9.31 -8.84
C ASN A 55 -6.92 -9.10 -10.30
N TRP A 56 -6.03 -9.31 -11.26
CA TRP A 56 -6.26 -9.04 -12.67
C TRP A 56 -6.20 -10.31 -13.52
N HIS A 57 -7.13 -10.42 -14.46
CA HIS A 57 -7.04 -11.41 -15.52
C HIS A 57 -6.14 -10.89 -16.66
N PRO A 58 -5.32 -11.72 -17.32
CA PRO A 58 -4.44 -11.30 -18.43
C PRO A 58 -5.13 -10.67 -19.65
N LEU A 59 -6.47 -10.67 -19.69
CA LEU A 59 -7.27 -10.08 -20.77
C LEU A 59 -7.96 -8.78 -20.35
N GLU A 60 -7.82 -8.39 -19.08
CA GLU A 60 -8.38 -7.14 -18.58
C GLU A 60 -7.44 -5.97 -18.91
N ASP A 61 -8.03 -4.86 -19.35
CA ASP A 61 -7.30 -3.61 -19.54
C ASP A 61 -6.75 -3.13 -18.19
N GLY A 62 -5.44 -2.93 -18.13
CA GLY A 62 -4.75 -2.58 -16.88
C GLY A 62 -4.05 -3.75 -16.18
N TYR A 63 -4.14 -4.98 -16.72
CA TYR A 63 -3.36 -6.13 -16.27
C TYR A 63 -1.85 -5.80 -16.17
N PHE A 64 -1.23 -6.32 -15.12
CA PHE A 64 0.22 -6.32 -14.95
C PHE A 64 0.68 -7.63 -14.30
N GLU A 65 1.87 -8.08 -14.69
CA GLU A 65 2.36 -9.44 -14.42
C GLU A 65 2.62 -9.73 -12.94
N SER A 66 3.15 -8.76 -12.19
CA SER A 66 3.61 -9.00 -10.82
C SER A 66 3.69 -7.72 -10.00
N GLY A 67 3.63 -7.88 -8.68
CA GLY A 67 3.79 -6.81 -7.71
C GLY A 67 2.46 -6.16 -7.33
N VAL A 68 2.56 -4.87 -6.96
CA VAL A 68 1.42 -4.05 -6.54
C VAL A 68 1.45 -2.74 -7.32
N GLN A 69 0.34 -2.43 -7.98
CA GLN A 69 0.16 -1.15 -8.66
C GLN A 69 -0.45 -0.15 -7.69
N PHE A 70 0.06 1.07 -7.71
CA PHE A 70 -0.52 2.24 -7.05
C PHE A 70 -0.87 3.30 -8.07
N VAL A 71 -2.06 3.89 -7.93
CA VAL A 71 -2.58 4.95 -8.81
C VAL A 71 -2.91 6.18 -7.99
N ASP A 72 -2.55 7.35 -8.53
CA ASP A 72 -2.91 8.67 -8.02
C ASP A 72 -3.48 9.52 -9.17
N SER A 73 -4.78 9.74 -9.12
CA SER A 73 -5.56 10.49 -10.11
C SER A 73 -6.01 11.86 -9.59
N SER A 74 -5.41 12.37 -8.51
CA SER A 74 -5.86 13.60 -7.83
C SER A 74 -5.55 14.90 -8.61
N GLY A 75 -4.59 14.85 -9.53
CA GLY A 75 -4.02 16.03 -10.20
C GLY A 75 -4.49 16.27 -11.63
N GLY A 76 -5.58 15.65 -12.08
CA GLY A 76 -6.09 15.74 -13.46
C GLY A 76 -5.30 14.92 -14.50
N ASN A 77 -4.05 14.54 -14.18
CA ASN A 77 -3.27 13.53 -14.88
C ASN A 77 -3.02 12.35 -13.95
N GLU A 78 -3.38 11.14 -14.39
CA GLU A 78 -3.12 9.90 -13.66
C GLU A 78 -1.62 9.63 -13.58
N ARG A 79 -1.14 9.33 -12.37
CA ARG A 79 0.20 8.82 -12.12
C ARG A 79 0.09 7.40 -11.57
N LYS A 80 0.91 6.49 -12.10
CA LYS A 80 0.94 5.10 -11.66
C LYS A 80 2.36 4.62 -11.41
N VAL A 81 2.52 3.72 -10.46
CA VAL A 81 3.76 2.97 -10.22
C VAL A 81 3.41 1.53 -9.92
N ILE A 82 4.17 0.59 -10.47
CA ILE A 82 4.11 -0.82 -10.09
C ILE A 82 5.41 -1.11 -9.32
N VAL A 83 5.27 -1.68 -8.13
CA VAL A 83 6.41 -2.04 -7.28
C VAL A 83 6.42 -3.53 -7.00
N ASP A 84 7.60 -4.11 -6.83
CA ASP A 84 7.71 -5.49 -6.36
C ASP A 84 7.22 -5.64 -4.91
N TYR A 85 6.96 -6.88 -4.49
CA TYR A 85 6.42 -7.18 -3.17
C TYR A 85 7.35 -6.77 -2.02
N ALA A 86 8.67 -6.84 -2.23
CA ALA A 86 9.65 -6.43 -1.22
C ALA A 86 9.61 -4.91 -0.97
N THR A 87 9.52 -4.13 -2.04
CA THR A 87 9.38 -2.67 -2.00
C THR A 87 8.05 -2.29 -1.39
N PHE A 88 6.95 -2.89 -1.84
CA PHE A 88 5.64 -2.71 -1.22
C PHE A 88 5.68 -2.97 0.29
N TYR A 89 6.22 -4.12 0.71
CA TYR A 89 6.28 -4.52 2.11
C TYR A 89 7.12 -3.56 2.96
N LYS A 90 8.24 -3.05 2.41
CA LYS A 90 9.06 -2.04 3.08
C LYS A 90 8.25 -0.77 3.37
N PHE A 91 7.48 -0.27 2.40
CA PHE A 91 6.65 0.92 2.59
C PHE A 91 5.45 0.67 3.50
N LEU A 92 4.82 -0.50 3.38
CA LEU A 92 3.76 -0.92 4.29
C LEU A 92 4.26 -0.97 5.74
N LYS A 93 5.46 -1.50 5.99
CA LYS A 93 6.04 -1.54 7.33
C LYS A 93 6.26 -0.13 7.89
N MET A 94 6.80 0.79 7.11
CA MET A 94 6.93 2.20 7.54
C MET A 94 5.58 2.83 7.89
N ALA A 95 4.52 2.53 7.11
CA ALA A 95 3.17 2.97 7.41
C ALA A 95 2.59 2.33 8.69
N CYS A 96 2.90 1.05 8.94
CA CYS A 96 2.50 0.34 10.15
C CYS A 96 3.19 0.93 11.40
N ASP A 97 4.50 1.19 11.30
CA ASP A 97 5.28 1.76 12.41
C ASP A 97 4.70 3.13 12.81
N ASP A 98 4.40 4.00 11.83
CA ASP A 98 3.77 5.31 12.08
C ASP A 98 2.33 5.18 12.63
N TYR A 99 1.54 4.23 12.15
CA TYR A 99 0.20 3.96 12.70
C TYR A 99 0.26 3.47 14.15
N LEU A 100 1.23 2.62 14.50
CA LEU A 100 1.37 2.04 15.84
C LEU A 100 1.92 3.02 16.88
N GLU A 101 2.53 4.14 16.48
CA GLU A 101 2.89 5.21 17.41
C GLU A 101 1.66 5.75 18.16
N ASP A 102 0.51 5.81 17.47
CA ASP A 102 -0.76 6.29 18.03
C ASP A 102 -1.68 5.19 18.54
N HIS A 103 -1.54 3.96 18.02
CA HIS A 103 -2.42 2.82 18.30
C HIS A 103 -1.66 1.58 18.80
N PRO A 104 -0.86 1.68 19.89
CA PRO A 104 -0.04 0.58 20.37
C PRO A 104 -0.86 -0.66 20.77
N GLU A 105 -2.14 -0.49 21.13
CA GLU A 105 -3.05 -1.59 21.45
C GLU A 105 -3.38 -2.51 20.25
N GLU A 106 -3.14 -2.05 19.03
CA GLU A 106 -3.39 -2.82 17.80
C GLU A 106 -2.13 -3.58 17.32
N GLN A 107 -1.00 -3.50 18.03
CA GLN A 107 0.30 -4.07 17.64
C GLN A 107 0.20 -5.54 17.19
N ASN A 108 -0.41 -6.40 18.00
CA ASN A 108 -0.51 -7.83 17.69
C ASN A 108 -1.21 -8.10 16.34
N LYS A 109 -2.28 -7.36 16.03
CA LYS A 109 -3.04 -7.55 14.78
C LYS A 109 -2.25 -7.03 13.58
N VAL A 110 -1.57 -5.90 13.73
CA VAL A 110 -0.71 -5.35 12.67
C VAL A 110 0.46 -6.29 12.38
N GLU A 111 1.10 -6.83 13.41
CA GLU A 111 2.18 -7.81 13.25
C GLU A 111 1.70 -9.12 12.60
N GLU A 112 0.51 -9.61 12.95
CA GLU A 112 -0.10 -10.78 12.33
C GLU A 112 -0.39 -10.56 10.84
N ALA A 113 -0.93 -9.39 10.49
CA ALA A 113 -1.19 -9.03 9.10
C ALA A 113 0.13 -8.90 8.30
N LEU A 114 1.14 -8.22 8.86
CA LEU A 114 2.46 -8.12 8.25
C LEU A 114 3.10 -9.50 8.05
N LYS A 115 3.03 -10.39 9.05
CA LYS A 115 3.53 -11.76 8.92
C LYS A 115 2.82 -12.51 7.81
N THR A 116 1.49 -12.41 7.72
CA THR A 116 0.70 -13.06 6.67
C THR A 116 1.12 -12.60 5.27
N ILE A 117 1.34 -11.29 5.11
CA ILE A 117 1.80 -10.69 3.84
C ILE A 117 3.21 -11.17 3.50
N ARG A 118 4.11 -11.16 4.48
CA ARG A 118 5.50 -11.60 4.32
C ARG A 118 5.58 -13.06 3.88
N ASP A 119 4.87 -13.94 4.59
CA ASP A 119 4.86 -15.38 4.33
C ASP A 119 4.25 -15.68 2.95
N ARG A 120 3.22 -14.93 2.53
CA ARG A 120 2.60 -15.05 1.19
C ARG A 120 3.58 -14.77 0.05
N TYR A 121 4.40 -13.73 0.19
CA TYR A 121 5.32 -13.30 -0.88
C TYR A 121 6.74 -13.83 -0.70
N ASN A 122 6.98 -14.64 0.33
CA ASN A 122 8.28 -15.24 0.65
C ASN A 122 9.41 -14.18 0.75
N ILE A 123 9.16 -13.13 1.52
CA ILE A 123 10.06 -11.98 1.77
C ILE A 123 10.49 -11.85 3.22
#